data_AF-A0A8B8IZR6-F1
#
_entry.id   AF-A0A8B8IZR6-F1
#
_cell.length_a   1.000
_cell.length_b   1.000
_cell.length_c   1.000
_cell.angle_alpha   90.00
_cell.angle_beta   90.00
_cell.angle_gamma   90.00
#
_symmetry.space_group_name_H-M   'P 1'
#
loop_
_entity.id
_entity.type
_entity.pdbx_description
1 polymer ?
#
loop_
_entity_poly.entity_id
_entity_poly.type
_entity_poly.pdbx_seq_one_letter_code
_entity_poly.pdbx_strand_id
1 'polypeptide(L)'
;MSPRTLTRLLSDSSRHSPRGPIAARWRHYHGAGDWSGLLDPLDENLRRELVRCGDLVQAAYHAFHSHPTTKPDAPRPVALPDRSYRVSRSLFATASIEFPPWVDRLVAPWITQRSSWIGYVAFCDHDHEIHRMGRRDIVIALRGTATCLEWAENFRAGLVPIEDGNDNDEKNENSASKSPKVECGFWSLYKTAGDRVPSLSAAVVEEVCRLVNQYKGEQLSITVTGHSLGAALAVLVADELSSRVPDAPPIAVFSFGGPRVGNLAFAEQVEGRGVKVLRVVNAHDVVTRVPLGAGPAPAPPERQTDFKWWPAKVLEGIDGYADVGRELKVDSRASPYLRPDADPACCHDLEAYLHLVDGFMGTNSPFRSNAKRSLARLLCQQGSNVKKLYMSKARELRAAAPDPSATAGDAGQHPELPRQTLVATPVKEPRYG
;
A
#
# COMPACT_ATOMS: atom_id res chain seq x y z
N MET A 1 9.42 -30.33 5.46
CA MET A 1 10.19 -29.12 5.08
C MET A 1 11.59 -29.21 5.69
N SER A 2 12.64 -28.77 4.99
CA SER A 2 14.01 -28.79 5.54
C SER A 2 14.21 -27.68 6.59
N PRO A 3 14.96 -27.92 7.69
CA PRO A 3 15.27 -26.91 8.70
C PRO A 3 15.86 -25.62 8.10
N ARG A 4 16.70 -25.74 7.06
CA ARG A 4 17.29 -24.59 6.34
C ARG A 4 16.24 -23.73 5.62
N THR A 5 15.17 -24.33 5.12
CA THR A 5 14.06 -23.61 4.47
C THR A 5 13.23 -22.85 5.49
N LEU A 6 13.01 -23.44 6.68
CA LEU A 6 12.30 -22.82 7.78
C LEU A 6 13.08 -21.62 8.36
N THR A 7 14.38 -21.78 8.65
CA THR A 7 15.25 -20.70 9.13
C THR A 7 15.33 -19.54 8.14
N ARG A 8 15.26 -19.84 6.83
CA ARG A 8 15.27 -18.84 5.76
C ARG A 8 13.95 -18.08 5.62
N LEU A 9 12.81 -18.74 5.79
CA LEU A 9 11.48 -18.09 5.78
C LEU A 9 11.26 -17.19 7.01
N LEU A 10 11.95 -17.50 8.11
CA LEU A 10 11.90 -16.76 9.38
C LEU A 10 12.99 -15.68 9.50
N SER A 11 13.95 -15.63 8.58
CA SER A 11 14.99 -14.60 8.59
C SER A 11 14.47 -13.28 8.02
N ASP A 12 14.65 -12.17 8.74
CA ASP A 12 14.31 -10.81 8.29
C ASP A 12 15.28 -10.24 7.23
N SER A 13 16.07 -11.10 6.59
CA SER A 13 17.01 -10.64 5.58
C SER A 13 16.24 -10.24 4.32
N SER A 14 16.11 -8.93 4.08
CA SER A 14 15.76 -8.32 2.80
C SER A 14 16.88 -8.56 1.78
N ARG A 15 17.19 -9.83 1.49
CA ARG A 15 18.08 -10.14 0.36
C ARG A 15 17.31 -9.76 -0.90
N HIS A 16 17.66 -8.60 -1.43
CA HIS A 16 17.25 -8.12 -2.74
C HIS A 16 17.39 -9.28 -3.73
N SER A 17 16.28 -9.66 -4.38
CA SER A 17 16.37 -10.62 -5.48
C SER A 17 17.31 -10.03 -6.53
N PRO A 18 18.22 -10.82 -7.13
CA PRO A 18 19.10 -10.32 -8.19
C PRO A 18 18.30 -9.57 -9.24
N ARG A 19 18.64 -8.31 -9.46
CA ARG A 19 17.92 -7.42 -10.34
C ARG A 19 18.47 -7.59 -11.75
N GLY A 20 17.76 -8.35 -12.59
CA GLY A 20 18.05 -8.36 -14.02
C GLY A 20 17.96 -6.94 -14.62
N PRO A 21 18.66 -6.66 -15.72
CA PRO A 21 18.47 -5.41 -16.45
C PRO A 21 17.04 -5.38 -16.99
N ILE A 22 16.28 -4.33 -16.65
CA ILE A 22 14.93 -4.10 -17.17
C ILE A 22 14.88 -2.94 -18.17
N ALA A 23 16.01 -2.26 -18.39
CA ALA A 23 16.15 -1.10 -19.28
C ALA A 23 15.51 -1.30 -20.67
N ALA A 24 15.74 -2.43 -21.34
CA ALA A 24 15.21 -2.66 -22.68
C ALA A 24 13.68 -2.79 -22.73
N ARG A 25 13.03 -3.13 -21.60
CA ARG A 25 11.59 -3.45 -21.54
C ARG A 25 10.86 -2.62 -20.48
N TRP A 26 11.48 -1.56 -19.95
CA TRP A 26 10.95 -0.87 -18.79
C TRP A 26 9.56 -0.30 -19.04
N ARG A 27 9.30 0.22 -20.25
CA ARG A 27 7.98 0.75 -20.64
C ARG A 27 6.89 -0.32 -20.57
N HIS A 28 7.21 -1.58 -20.85
CA HIS A 28 6.25 -2.68 -20.73
C HIS A 28 5.92 -2.98 -19.27
N TYR A 29 6.93 -2.98 -18.39
CA TYR A 29 6.71 -3.12 -16.94
C TYR A 29 6.00 -1.89 -16.35
N HIS A 30 6.13 -0.73 -16.99
CA HIS A 30 5.44 0.52 -16.69
C HIS A 30 4.09 0.67 -17.41
N GLY A 31 3.52 -0.42 -17.93
CA GLY A 31 2.14 -0.46 -18.40
C GLY A 31 1.89 -0.01 -19.85
N ALA A 32 2.92 0.23 -20.67
CA ALA A 32 2.73 0.67 -22.05
C ALA A 32 1.84 -0.25 -22.91
N GLY A 33 1.83 -1.55 -22.61
CA GLY A 33 0.95 -2.55 -23.23
C GLY A 33 -0.11 -3.10 -22.28
N ASP A 34 -0.53 -2.31 -21.29
CA ASP A 34 -1.51 -2.69 -20.26
C ASP A 34 -1.19 -4.01 -19.54
N TRP A 35 0.11 -4.30 -19.39
CA TRP A 35 0.63 -5.56 -18.82
C TRP A 35 0.11 -6.83 -19.51
N SER A 36 -0.34 -6.73 -20.77
CA SER A 36 -0.79 -7.87 -21.55
C SER A 36 0.32 -8.95 -21.62
N GLY A 37 -0.05 -10.18 -21.26
CA GLY A 37 0.87 -11.32 -21.18
C GLY A 37 1.86 -11.29 -20.01
N LEU A 38 1.73 -10.36 -19.06
CA LEU A 38 2.61 -10.26 -17.88
C LEU A 38 1.93 -10.62 -16.56
N LEU A 39 0.60 -10.74 -16.52
CA LEU A 39 -0.17 -10.91 -15.29
C LEU A 39 -0.50 -12.37 -14.95
N ASP A 40 -0.76 -13.22 -15.94
CA ASP A 40 -1.08 -14.64 -15.74
C ASP A 40 -0.49 -15.49 -16.91
N PRO A 41 0.65 -16.20 -16.69
CA PRO A 41 1.43 -16.24 -15.45
C PRO A 41 2.12 -14.90 -15.15
N LEU A 42 2.36 -14.62 -13.87
CA LEU A 42 2.96 -13.36 -13.42
C LEU A 42 4.47 -13.33 -13.75
N ASP A 43 4.85 -12.42 -14.66
CA ASP A 43 6.24 -12.18 -15.08
C ASP A 43 7.15 -11.91 -13.88
N GLU A 44 8.35 -12.48 -13.91
CA GLU A 44 9.27 -12.45 -12.78
C GLU A 44 9.78 -11.03 -12.44
N ASN A 45 9.97 -10.19 -13.45
CA ASN A 45 10.40 -8.81 -13.25
C ASN A 45 9.23 -7.92 -12.84
N LEU A 46 8.04 -8.13 -13.42
CA LEU A 46 6.84 -7.42 -12.96
C LEU A 46 6.53 -7.72 -11.50
N ARG A 47 6.62 -9.00 -11.07
CA ARG A 47 6.52 -9.40 -9.67
C ARG A 47 7.48 -8.62 -8.78
N ARG A 48 8.75 -8.49 -9.21
CA ARG A 48 9.77 -7.74 -8.47
C ARG A 48 9.43 -6.26 -8.37
N GLU A 49 8.93 -5.64 -9.44
CA GLU A 49 8.52 -4.23 -9.42
C GLU A 49 7.29 -4.00 -8.52
N LEU A 50 6.30 -4.91 -8.54
CA LEU A 50 5.17 -4.85 -7.61
C LEU A 50 5.62 -4.96 -6.15
N VAL A 51 6.48 -5.92 -5.84
CA VAL A 51 7.05 -6.08 -4.49
C VAL A 51 7.84 -4.82 -4.07
N ARG A 52 8.62 -4.23 -4.99
CA ARG A 52 9.35 -2.96 -4.76
C ARG A 52 8.39 -1.80 -4.46
N CYS A 53 7.31 -1.67 -5.23
CA CYS A 53 6.29 -0.64 -4.99
C CYS A 53 5.65 -0.79 -3.61
N GLY A 54 5.29 -2.01 -3.22
CA GLY A 54 4.79 -2.27 -1.87
C GLY A 54 5.79 -1.97 -0.75
N ASP A 55 7.07 -2.27 -0.95
CA ASP A 55 8.12 -1.93 0.02
C ASP A 55 8.28 -0.40 0.20
N LEU A 56 8.08 0.39 -0.85
CA LEU A 56 8.05 1.85 -0.79
C LEU A 56 6.85 2.34 0.05
N VAL A 57 5.68 1.72 -0.11
CA VAL A 57 4.51 2.00 0.74
C VAL A 57 4.76 1.57 2.19
N GLN A 58 5.41 0.43 2.41
CA GLN A 58 5.76 -0.05 3.75
C GLN A 58 6.71 0.93 4.47
N ALA A 59 7.68 1.50 3.75
CA ALA A 59 8.55 2.56 4.27
C ALA A 59 7.74 3.79 4.71
N ALA A 60 6.64 4.12 4.02
CA ALA A 60 5.74 5.18 4.45
C ALA A 60 5.05 4.84 5.78
N TYR A 61 4.50 3.63 5.92
CA TYR A 61 3.93 3.19 7.20
C TYR A 61 4.94 3.21 8.36
N HIS A 62 6.18 2.77 8.12
CA HIS A 62 7.24 2.80 9.14
C HIS A 62 7.62 4.23 9.54
N ALA A 63 7.76 5.15 8.58
CA ALA A 63 8.04 6.56 8.85
C ALA A 63 6.92 7.25 9.66
N PHE A 64 5.67 6.89 9.38
CA PHE A 64 4.52 7.39 10.14
C PHE A 64 4.52 6.90 11.60
N HIS A 65 4.67 5.59 11.82
CA HIS A 65 4.61 5.00 13.17
C HIS A 65 5.82 5.30 14.05
N SER A 66 7.00 5.54 13.45
CA SER A 66 8.22 5.81 14.22
C SER A 66 8.24 7.20 14.87
N HIS A 67 7.41 8.14 14.41
CA HIS A 67 7.47 9.53 14.89
C HIS A 67 6.07 10.18 15.05
N PRO A 68 5.15 9.65 15.87
CA PRO A 68 3.77 10.16 15.96
C PRO A 68 3.65 11.62 16.44
N THR A 69 4.71 12.21 17.01
CA THR A 69 4.71 13.53 17.67
C THR A 69 5.49 14.63 16.95
N THR A 70 6.05 14.37 15.77
CA THR A 70 6.77 15.42 15.01
C THR A 70 5.80 16.49 14.53
N LYS A 71 6.23 17.76 14.60
CA LYS A 71 5.50 18.90 14.05
C LYS A 71 5.10 18.64 12.58
N PRO A 72 3.92 19.11 12.12
CA PRO A 72 3.45 18.90 10.76
C PRO A 72 4.42 19.42 9.68
N ASP A 73 5.31 20.35 10.02
CA ASP A 73 6.15 21.04 9.02
C ASP A 73 7.60 20.50 8.96
N ALA A 74 7.94 19.47 9.73
CA ALA A 74 9.30 18.94 9.77
C ALA A 74 9.52 17.80 8.74
N PRO A 75 10.63 17.80 8.00
CA PRO A 75 11.02 16.67 7.16
C PRO A 75 11.07 15.38 7.99
N ARG A 76 10.35 14.34 7.55
CA ARG A 76 10.40 13.04 8.23
C ARG A 76 11.50 12.18 7.62
N PRO A 77 12.40 11.61 8.43
CA PRO A 77 13.35 10.64 7.92
C PRO A 77 12.59 9.38 7.49
N VAL A 78 12.67 9.06 6.21
CA VAL A 78 12.14 7.81 5.64
C VAL A 78 13.31 6.90 5.36
N ALA A 79 13.36 5.75 6.03
CA ALA A 79 14.35 4.72 5.75
C ALA A 79 13.89 3.91 4.53
N LEU A 80 14.40 4.26 3.34
CA LEU A 80 14.11 3.51 2.12
C LEU A 80 14.91 2.20 2.09
N PRO A 81 14.28 1.08 1.70
CA PRO A 81 14.96 -0.21 1.58
C PRO A 81 16.00 -0.20 0.46
N ASP A 82 15.72 0.56 -0.60
CA ASP A 82 16.64 0.79 -1.70
C ASP A 82 17.38 2.11 -1.52
N ARG A 83 18.68 2.03 -1.27
CA ARG A 83 19.55 3.21 -1.10
C ARG A 83 19.73 4.00 -2.40
N SER A 84 19.31 3.45 -3.53
CA SER A 84 19.34 4.13 -4.84
C SER A 84 18.36 5.30 -4.91
N TYR A 85 17.39 5.37 -4.00
CA TYR A 85 16.38 6.41 -3.95
C TYR A 85 16.64 7.42 -2.84
N ARG A 86 16.34 8.68 -3.12
CA ARG A 86 16.44 9.80 -2.18
C ARG A 86 15.07 10.44 -2.02
N VAL A 87 14.61 10.59 -0.77
CA VAL A 87 13.39 11.36 -0.47
C VAL A 87 13.66 12.84 -0.67
N SER A 88 12.76 13.49 -1.40
CA SER A 88 12.84 14.92 -1.70
C SER A 88 11.78 15.74 -0.96
N ARG A 89 10.57 15.18 -0.74
CA ARG A 89 9.46 15.89 -0.09
C ARG A 89 8.64 14.96 0.81
N SER A 90 8.28 15.44 1.99
CA SER A 90 7.24 14.83 2.85
C SER A 90 5.86 15.33 2.45
N LEU A 91 4.88 14.44 2.43
CA LEU A 91 3.52 14.72 2.00
C LEU A 91 2.54 14.59 3.17
N PHE A 92 1.55 15.47 3.18
CA PHE A 92 0.52 15.54 4.21
C PHE A 92 -0.85 15.62 3.54
N ALA A 93 -1.86 15.05 4.19
CA ALA A 93 -3.26 15.16 3.80
C ALA A 93 -4.04 15.84 4.94
N THR A 94 -4.95 16.73 4.59
CA THR A 94 -5.78 17.50 5.52
C THR A 94 -7.23 17.18 5.19
N ALA A 95 -8.07 16.92 6.19
CA ALA A 95 -9.50 16.75 5.99
C ALA A 95 -10.24 17.99 6.52
N SER A 96 -11.16 18.54 5.73
CA SER A 96 -12.00 19.69 6.14
C SER A 96 -13.28 19.28 6.88
N ILE A 97 -13.41 18.01 7.28
CA ILE A 97 -14.66 17.52 7.86
C ILE A 97 -14.72 17.97 9.33
N GLU A 98 -15.61 18.93 9.62
CA GLU A 98 -16.05 19.20 10.98
C GLU A 98 -16.87 18.00 11.48
N PHE A 99 -16.33 17.27 12.45
CA PHE A 99 -17.05 16.18 13.09
C PHE A 99 -17.89 16.71 14.27
N PRO A 100 -19.11 16.18 14.50
CA PRO A 100 -19.87 16.49 15.70
C PRO A 100 -19.07 16.17 16.98
N PRO A 101 -19.21 16.93 18.09
CA PRO A 101 -18.37 16.81 19.29
C PRO A 101 -18.35 15.43 19.97
N TRP A 102 -19.35 14.58 19.70
CA TRP A 102 -19.40 13.21 20.22
C TRP A 102 -18.54 12.23 19.42
N VAL A 103 -18.22 12.56 18.17
CA VAL A 103 -17.39 11.76 17.27
C VAL A 103 -15.89 11.95 17.58
N ASP A 104 -15.48 13.11 18.09
CA ASP A 104 -14.10 13.39 18.53
C ASP A 104 -13.53 12.37 19.53
N ARG A 105 -14.40 11.63 20.25
CA ARG A 105 -14.00 10.56 21.17
C ARG A 105 -13.80 9.19 20.50
N LEU A 106 -14.24 9.03 19.26
CA LEU A 106 -14.25 7.78 18.49
C LEU A 106 -13.28 7.78 17.30
N VAL A 107 -12.89 8.96 16.81
CA VAL A 107 -11.90 9.08 15.72
C VAL A 107 -10.46 8.94 16.20
N ALA A 108 -9.65 8.19 15.44
CA ALA A 108 -8.23 8.02 15.69
C ALA A 108 -7.48 9.38 15.82
N PRO A 109 -6.46 9.50 16.70
CA PRO A 109 -5.75 10.77 16.98
C PRO A 109 -5.12 11.48 15.77
N TRP A 110 -5.03 10.83 14.61
CA TRP A 110 -4.57 11.47 13.37
C TRP A 110 -5.68 12.27 12.67
N ILE A 111 -6.98 11.97 12.91
CA ILE A 111 -8.12 12.78 12.40
C ILE A 111 -8.11 14.15 13.11
N THR A 112 -7.82 14.14 14.41
CA THR A 112 -7.87 15.35 15.26
C THR A 112 -6.68 16.29 15.01
N GLN A 113 -5.67 15.85 14.26
CA GLN A 113 -4.64 16.73 13.71
C GLN A 113 -5.13 17.24 12.36
N ARG A 114 -5.27 18.55 12.21
CA ARG A 114 -5.77 19.18 10.97
C ARG A 114 -5.07 18.62 9.72
N SER A 115 -3.77 18.29 9.80
CA SER A 115 -3.01 17.64 8.73
C SER A 115 -2.23 16.42 9.25
N SER A 116 -2.28 15.30 8.51
CA SER A 116 -1.58 14.05 8.82
C SER A 116 -0.55 13.70 7.76
N TRP A 117 0.62 13.23 8.17
CA TRP A 117 1.65 12.76 7.23
C TRP A 117 1.17 11.49 6.52
N ILE A 118 1.15 11.51 5.17
CA ILE A 118 0.53 10.46 4.35
C ILE A 118 1.54 9.75 3.43
N GLY A 119 2.72 10.33 3.21
CA GLY A 119 3.68 9.75 2.28
C GLY A 119 4.83 10.68 1.92
N TYR A 120 5.46 10.39 0.80
CA TYR A 120 6.63 11.14 0.33
C TYR A 120 6.78 11.09 -1.19
N VAL A 121 7.56 12.05 -1.71
CA VAL A 121 8.15 12.01 -3.05
C VAL A 121 9.62 11.62 -2.91
N ALA A 122 10.06 10.71 -3.76
CA ALA A 122 11.46 10.28 -3.87
C ALA A 122 11.85 10.18 -5.35
N PHE A 123 13.15 10.13 -5.62
CA PHE A 123 13.67 9.92 -6.97
C PHE A 123 14.90 9.02 -6.93
N CYS A 124 15.14 8.30 -8.02
CA CYS A 124 16.36 7.51 -8.18
C CYS A 124 17.56 8.45 -8.41
N ASP A 125 18.58 8.35 -7.54
CA ASP A 125 19.75 9.23 -7.50
C ASP A 125 21.07 8.46 -7.66
N HIS A 126 21.02 7.23 -8.18
CA HIS A 126 22.20 6.38 -8.35
C HIS A 126 22.31 5.91 -9.80
N ASP A 127 23.42 6.28 -10.46
CA ASP A 127 23.64 6.01 -11.89
C ASP A 127 23.50 4.54 -12.26
N HIS A 128 24.03 3.62 -11.46
CA HIS A 128 23.94 2.19 -11.73
C HIS A 128 22.48 1.70 -11.78
N GLU A 129 21.61 2.19 -10.89
CA GLU A 129 20.21 1.80 -10.86
C GLU A 129 19.43 2.45 -12.00
N ILE A 130 19.74 3.71 -12.35
CA ILE A 130 19.19 4.41 -13.51
C ILE A 130 19.51 3.64 -14.81
N HIS A 131 20.76 3.20 -14.98
CA HIS A 131 21.17 2.39 -16.13
C HIS A 131 20.47 1.03 -16.14
N ARG A 132 20.37 0.34 -14.99
CA ARG A 132 19.66 -0.94 -14.89
C ARG A 132 18.18 -0.81 -15.25
N MET A 133 17.56 0.28 -14.84
CA MET A 133 16.15 0.59 -15.09
C MET A 133 15.88 1.21 -16.47
N GLY A 134 16.92 1.72 -17.14
CA GLY A 134 16.83 2.43 -18.42
C GLY A 134 16.16 3.81 -18.32
N ARG A 135 16.02 4.35 -17.11
CA ARG A 135 15.33 5.60 -16.80
C ARG A 135 15.62 6.08 -15.38
N ARG A 136 15.49 7.38 -15.14
CA ARG A 136 15.37 7.93 -13.80
C ARG A 136 13.90 7.92 -13.39
N ASP A 137 13.65 7.28 -12.26
CA ASP A 137 12.30 7.06 -11.75
C ASP A 137 11.99 8.02 -10.60
N ILE A 138 10.89 8.75 -10.73
CA ILE A 138 10.31 9.59 -9.68
C ILE A 138 9.18 8.78 -9.04
N VAL A 139 9.24 8.61 -7.72
CA VAL A 139 8.30 7.79 -6.95
C VAL A 139 7.49 8.67 -6.02
N ILE A 140 6.17 8.47 -6.01
CA ILE A 140 5.27 8.98 -4.99
C ILE A 140 4.68 7.78 -4.25
N ALA A 141 4.94 7.66 -2.95
CA ALA A 141 4.48 6.54 -2.13
C ALA A 141 3.54 7.03 -1.02
N LEU A 142 2.32 6.49 -1.00
CA LEU A 142 1.24 6.93 -0.12
C LEU A 142 0.74 5.77 0.76
N ARG A 143 0.73 5.97 2.09
CA ARG A 143 0.15 5.00 3.03
C ARG A 143 -1.37 5.09 3.09
N GLY A 144 -2.02 4.02 3.52
CA GLY A 144 -3.42 4.04 3.96
C GLY A 144 -3.60 4.48 5.41
N THR A 145 -4.82 4.45 5.93
CA THR A 145 -5.08 4.70 7.36
C THR A 145 -4.74 3.46 8.20
N ALA A 146 -4.49 3.62 9.50
CA ALA A 146 -4.23 2.47 10.39
C ALA A 146 -5.50 1.65 10.70
N THR A 147 -6.70 2.22 10.47
CA THR A 147 -8.01 1.61 10.71
C THR A 147 -8.91 1.75 9.48
N CYS A 148 -8.46 1.17 8.36
CA CYS A 148 -9.09 1.35 7.04
C CYS A 148 -10.57 0.94 6.98
N LEU A 149 -11.01 -0.06 7.77
CA LEU A 149 -12.43 -0.44 7.84
C LEU A 149 -13.29 0.69 8.44
N GLU A 150 -12.85 1.28 9.56
CA GLU A 150 -13.56 2.42 10.16
C GLU A 150 -13.61 3.59 9.17
N TRP A 151 -12.55 3.79 8.39
CA TRP A 151 -12.52 4.83 7.36
C TRP A 151 -13.48 4.53 6.19
N ALA A 152 -13.56 3.27 5.72
CA ALA A 152 -14.47 2.85 4.66
C ALA A 152 -15.94 2.92 5.09
N GLU A 153 -16.23 2.67 6.36
CA GLU A 153 -17.56 2.82 6.98
C GLU A 153 -17.94 4.29 7.18
N ASN A 154 -16.98 5.16 7.50
CA ASN A 154 -17.20 6.61 7.66
C ASN A 154 -17.30 7.38 6.33
N PHE A 155 -17.12 6.70 5.21
CA PHE A 155 -17.10 7.30 3.88
C PHE A 155 -18.52 7.60 3.42
N ARG A 156 -18.80 8.88 3.14
CA ARG A 156 -20.05 9.26 2.49
C ARG A 156 -19.92 8.86 1.03
N ALA A 157 -20.72 7.93 0.52
CA ALA A 157 -20.66 7.46 -0.87
C ALA A 157 -21.03 8.53 -1.93
N GLY A 158 -20.85 9.82 -1.65
CA GLY A 158 -21.15 10.93 -2.53
C GLY A 158 -20.05 11.17 -3.56
N LEU A 159 -20.42 11.11 -4.83
CA LEU A 159 -19.60 11.56 -5.95
C LEU A 159 -19.68 13.08 -6.10
N VAL A 160 -18.53 13.74 -6.17
CA VAL A 160 -18.39 15.19 -6.46
C VAL A 160 -17.72 15.40 -7.82
N PRO A 161 -18.11 16.42 -8.59
CA PRO A 161 -17.45 16.73 -9.86
C PRO A 161 -15.99 17.14 -9.63
N ILE A 162 -15.13 16.77 -10.58
CA ILE A 162 -13.79 17.36 -10.67
C ILE A 162 -13.95 18.75 -11.29
N GLU A 163 -13.62 19.78 -10.54
CA GLU A 163 -13.53 21.15 -11.07
C GLU A 163 -12.25 21.25 -11.93
N ASP A 164 -12.37 20.86 -13.20
CA ASP A 164 -11.40 21.25 -14.21
C ASP A 164 -11.67 22.74 -14.52
N GLY A 165 -10.67 23.61 -14.31
CA GLY A 165 -10.80 25.07 -14.43
C GLY A 165 -11.06 25.62 -15.84
N ASN A 166 -11.93 24.99 -16.60
CA ASN A 166 -12.40 25.40 -17.91
C ASN A 166 -13.90 25.72 -17.82
N ASP A 167 -14.23 26.82 -17.14
CA ASP A 167 -15.54 27.47 -17.21
C ASP A 167 -15.73 27.97 -18.63
N ASN A 168 -16.43 27.22 -19.49
CA ASN A 168 -17.08 27.74 -20.71
C ASN A 168 -18.07 26.77 -21.40
N ASP A 169 -18.37 25.59 -20.86
CA ASP A 169 -19.39 24.73 -21.48
C ASP A 169 -20.77 24.97 -20.84
N GLU A 170 -21.67 25.54 -21.64
CA GLU A 170 -23.08 25.73 -21.35
C GLU A 170 -23.69 24.44 -20.75
N LYS A 171 -24.31 24.58 -19.58
CA LYS A 171 -24.96 23.50 -18.84
C LYS A 171 -26.11 22.90 -19.66
N ASN A 172 -25.80 21.88 -20.44
CA ASN A 172 -26.78 21.01 -21.06
C ASN A 172 -27.07 19.87 -20.07
N GLU A 173 -28.31 19.76 -19.57
CA GLU A 173 -28.70 18.81 -18.50
C GLU A 173 -28.42 17.34 -18.86
N ASN A 174 -28.30 17.02 -20.16
CA ASN A 174 -27.88 15.70 -20.65
C ASN A 174 -26.36 15.42 -20.58
N SER A 175 -25.50 16.40 -20.25
CA SER A 175 -24.05 16.23 -20.08
C SER A 175 -23.64 15.94 -18.62
N ALA A 176 -24.51 16.23 -17.65
CA ALA A 176 -24.23 16.06 -16.22
C ALA A 176 -24.07 14.59 -15.77
N SER A 177 -24.54 13.62 -16.57
CA SER A 177 -24.30 12.19 -16.36
C SER A 177 -22.96 11.70 -16.94
N LYS A 178 -22.29 12.52 -17.76
CA LYS A 178 -21.01 12.21 -18.42
C LYS A 178 -19.80 12.94 -17.81
N SER A 179 -20.00 13.82 -16.83
CA SER A 179 -18.88 14.52 -16.21
C SER A 179 -18.08 13.61 -15.27
N PRO A 180 -16.74 13.70 -15.28
CA PRO A 180 -15.86 13.03 -14.33
C PRO A 180 -16.20 13.41 -12.90
N LYS A 181 -16.48 12.40 -12.07
CA LYS A 181 -16.77 12.57 -10.64
C LYS A 181 -15.93 11.62 -9.83
N VAL A 182 -15.49 12.08 -8.67
CA VAL A 182 -14.68 11.34 -7.70
C VAL A 182 -15.37 11.33 -6.36
N GLU A 183 -15.01 10.40 -5.49
CA GLU A 183 -15.59 10.41 -4.17
C GLU A 183 -15.16 11.66 -3.36
N CYS A 184 -16.10 12.20 -2.59
CA CYS A 184 -15.97 13.45 -1.83
C CYS A 184 -14.88 13.48 -0.74
N GLY A 185 -14.74 12.43 0.06
CA GLY A 185 -13.70 12.27 1.07
C GLY A 185 -12.30 12.10 0.49
N PHE A 186 -12.10 11.35 -0.60
CA PHE A 186 -10.83 11.31 -1.32
C PHE A 186 -10.49 12.69 -1.86
N TRP A 187 -11.46 13.34 -2.49
CA TRP A 187 -11.28 14.67 -3.04
C TRP A 187 -10.92 15.69 -1.97
N SER A 188 -11.62 15.68 -0.83
CA SER A 188 -11.32 16.56 0.30
C SER A 188 -9.91 16.31 0.84
N LEU A 189 -9.53 15.06 1.11
CA LEU A 189 -8.17 14.74 1.58
C LEU A 189 -7.08 15.18 0.59
N TYR A 190 -7.41 15.15 -0.70
CA TYR A 190 -6.48 15.47 -1.77
C TYR A 190 -6.31 16.97 -2.01
N LYS A 191 -7.41 17.74 -1.99
CA LYS A 191 -7.44 19.16 -2.35
C LYS A 191 -7.41 20.12 -1.16
N THR A 192 -7.80 19.71 0.03
CA THR A 192 -7.80 20.59 1.22
C THR A 192 -6.36 20.92 1.64
N ALA A 193 -6.06 22.23 1.74
CA ALA A 193 -4.84 22.73 2.39
C ALA A 193 -5.04 22.86 3.91
N GLY A 194 -3.96 22.67 4.67
CA GLY A 194 -3.95 22.96 6.10
C GLY A 194 -3.47 24.39 6.39
N ASP A 195 -3.57 24.83 7.65
CA ASP A 195 -3.22 26.21 8.06
C ASP A 195 -1.79 26.63 7.69
N ARG A 196 -0.85 25.68 7.61
CA ARG A 196 0.58 25.91 7.33
C ARG A 196 1.17 24.94 6.31
N VAL A 197 0.35 24.03 5.78
CA VAL A 197 0.78 22.96 4.89
C VAL A 197 -0.06 23.03 3.61
N PRO A 198 0.56 23.07 2.41
CA PRO A 198 -0.20 23.00 1.17
C PRO A 198 -1.04 21.73 1.09
N SER A 199 -2.05 21.72 0.23
CA SER A 199 -2.79 20.49 -0.06
C SER A 199 -1.87 19.40 -0.61
N LEU A 200 -2.28 18.14 -0.47
CA LEU A 200 -1.53 17.01 -1.03
C LEU A 200 -1.30 17.20 -2.53
N SER A 201 -2.35 17.60 -3.25
CA SER A 201 -2.33 17.97 -4.66
C SER A 201 -1.24 19.01 -4.99
N ALA A 202 -1.25 20.18 -4.32
CA ALA A 202 -0.29 21.24 -4.59
C ALA A 202 1.15 20.82 -4.28
N ALA A 203 1.37 20.12 -3.16
CA ALA A 203 2.69 19.67 -2.74
C ALA A 203 3.32 18.68 -3.71
N VAL A 204 2.51 17.76 -4.27
CA VAL A 204 2.98 16.75 -5.24
C VAL A 204 3.26 17.39 -6.58
N VAL A 205 2.34 18.23 -7.10
CA VAL A 205 2.52 18.89 -8.40
C VAL A 205 3.75 19.79 -8.38
N GLU A 206 3.94 20.61 -7.34
CA GLU A 206 5.10 21.49 -7.17
C GLU A 206 6.41 20.69 -7.22
N GLU A 207 6.50 19.61 -6.44
CA GLU A 207 7.73 18.83 -6.32
C GLU A 207 8.03 18.01 -7.57
N VAL A 208 7.02 17.41 -8.20
CA VAL A 208 7.22 16.65 -9.43
C VAL A 208 7.62 17.58 -10.57
N CYS A 209 7.00 18.75 -10.72
CA CYS A 209 7.42 19.76 -11.69
C CYS A 209 8.88 20.18 -11.45
N ARG A 210 9.28 20.38 -10.20
CA ARG A 210 10.67 20.71 -9.84
C ARG A 210 11.64 19.61 -10.29
N LEU A 211 11.33 18.34 -10.03
CA LEU A 211 12.17 17.19 -10.40
C LEU A 211 12.22 16.96 -11.92
N VAL A 212 11.08 17.07 -12.62
CA VAL A 212 11.02 16.94 -14.08
C VAL A 212 11.85 18.03 -14.76
N ASN A 213 11.78 19.26 -14.26
CA ASN A 213 12.62 20.36 -14.76
C ASN A 213 14.10 20.17 -14.43
N GLN A 214 14.42 19.69 -13.23
CA GLN A 214 15.79 19.44 -12.79
C GLN A 214 16.50 18.40 -13.68
N TYR A 215 15.80 17.34 -14.08
CA TYR A 215 16.35 16.24 -14.89
C TYR A 215 15.87 16.30 -16.35
N LYS A 216 15.59 17.50 -16.85
CA LYS A 216 15.17 17.71 -18.24
C LYS A 216 16.24 17.19 -19.20
N GLY A 217 15.82 16.38 -20.17
CA GLY A 217 16.71 15.74 -21.13
C GLY A 217 17.09 14.30 -20.77
N GLU A 218 16.82 13.85 -19.55
CA GLU A 218 16.93 12.43 -19.19
C GLU A 218 15.66 11.65 -19.55
N GLN A 219 15.79 10.32 -19.68
CA GLN A 219 14.64 9.44 -19.78
C GLN A 219 13.99 9.29 -18.40
N LEU A 220 12.83 9.92 -18.21
CA LEU A 220 12.09 9.91 -16.93
C LEU A 220 10.91 8.92 -16.93
N SER A 221 10.54 8.46 -15.73
CA SER A 221 9.23 7.86 -15.44
C SER A 221 8.68 8.37 -14.10
N ILE A 222 7.36 8.38 -13.96
CA ILE A 222 6.69 8.65 -12.69
C ILE A 222 5.97 7.36 -12.25
N THR A 223 6.32 6.86 -11.07
CA THR A 223 5.63 5.76 -10.40
C THR A 223 4.88 6.30 -9.20
N VAL A 224 3.57 6.10 -9.17
CA VAL A 224 2.74 6.38 -8.00
C VAL A 224 2.34 5.05 -7.37
N THR A 225 2.49 4.89 -6.07
CA THR A 225 2.10 3.66 -5.39
C THR A 225 1.42 3.96 -4.07
N GLY A 226 0.46 3.11 -3.71
CA GLY A 226 -0.24 3.26 -2.46
C GLY A 226 -1.02 2.03 -2.05
N HIS A 227 -1.37 2.00 -0.78
CA HIS A 227 -2.16 0.95 -0.17
C HIS A 227 -3.44 1.53 0.44
N SER A 228 -4.57 0.84 0.28
CA SER A 228 -5.86 1.25 0.86
C SER A 228 -6.23 2.70 0.50
N LEU A 229 -6.49 3.60 1.44
CA LEU A 229 -6.68 5.04 1.16
C LEU A 229 -5.56 5.62 0.28
N GLY A 230 -4.30 5.24 0.51
CA GLY A 230 -3.17 5.69 -0.30
C GLY A 230 -3.26 5.23 -1.76
N ALA A 231 -3.90 4.09 -2.04
CA ALA A 231 -4.14 3.63 -3.40
C ALA A 231 -5.17 4.50 -4.14
N ALA A 232 -6.22 4.97 -3.45
CA ALA A 232 -7.19 5.88 -4.04
C ALA A 232 -6.56 7.25 -4.35
N LEU A 233 -5.81 7.80 -3.39
CA LEU A 233 -5.06 9.05 -3.57
C LEU A 233 -4.02 8.94 -4.68
N ALA A 234 -3.41 7.77 -4.88
CA ALA A 234 -2.44 7.53 -5.94
C ALA A 234 -3.05 7.71 -7.35
N VAL A 235 -4.32 7.31 -7.55
CA VAL A 235 -5.03 7.51 -8.83
C VAL A 235 -5.32 8.99 -9.06
N LEU A 236 -5.78 9.73 -8.03
CA LEU A 236 -6.01 11.17 -8.11
C LEU A 236 -4.71 11.94 -8.42
N VAL A 237 -3.60 11.58 -7.76
CA VAL A 237 -2.27 12.14 -8.03
C VAL A 237 -1.87 11.91 -9.48
N ALA A 238 -2.04 10.70 -10.00
CA ALA A 238 -1.63 10.37 -11.35
C ALA A 238 -2.45 11.13 -12.41
N ASP A 239 -3.77 11.25 -12.19
CA ASP A 239 -4.65 12.05 -13.05
C ASP A 239 -4.21 13.52 -13.12
N GLU A 240 -3.95 14.15 -11.96
CA GLU A 240 -3.57 15.55 -11.94
C GLU A 240 -2.16 15.78 -12.49
N LEU A 241 -1.21 14.89 -12.20
CA LEU A 241 0.14 14.99 -12.78
C LEU A 241 0.10 14.90 -14.32
N SER A 242 -0.77 14.06 -14.87
CA SER A 242 -0.91 13.92 -16.32
C SER A 242 -1.43 15.18 -17.03
N SER A 243 -2.14 16.05 -16.32
CA SER A 243 -2.67 17.31 -16.87
C SER A 243 -1.83 18.54 -16.49
N ARG A 244 -1.20 18.54 -15.32
CA ARG A 244 -0.50 19.72 -14.77
C ARG A 244 1.00 19.73 -15.04
N VAL A 245 1.62 18.58 -15.32
CA VAL A 245 3.05 18.51 -15.65
C VAL A 245 3.22 18.62 -17.16
N PRO A 246 3.87 19.69 -17.68
CA PRO A 246 4.14 19.82 -19.11
C PRO A 246 5.02 18.66 -19.59
N ASP A 247 4.66 18.07 -20.74
CA ASP A 247 5.35 16.89 -21.30
C ASP A 247 5.57 15.78 -20.27
N ALA A 248 4.53 15.52 -19.44
CA ALA A 248 4.59 14.57 -18.33
C ALA A 248 5.26 13.25 -18.75
N PRO A 249 6.31 12.79 -18.04
CA PRO A 249 6.87 11.47 -18.25
C PRO A 249 5.80 10.38 -18.08
N PRO A 250 5.98 9.17 -18.65
CA PRO A 250 5.03 8.08 -18.49
C PRO A 250 4.69 7.83 -17.00
N ILE A 251 3.39 7.88 -16.69
CA ILE A 251 2.87 7.74 -15.32
C ILE A 251 2.26 6.35 -15.15
N ALA A 252 2.73 5.60 -14.16
CA ALA A 252 2.14 4.32 -13.77
C ALA A 252 1.77 4.30 -12.28
N VAL A 253 0.57 3.82 -11.98
CA VAL A 253 0.06 3.59 -10.63
C VAL A 253 0.12 2.10 -10.32
N PHE A 254 0.76 1.74 -9.21
CA PHE A 254 0.71 0.40 -8.64
C PHE A 254 0.03 0.45 -7.28
N SER A 255 -1.22 0.00 -7.22
CA SER A 255 -2.04 0.05 -6.01
C SER A 255 -2.26 -1.31 -5.38
N PHE A 256 -2.41 -1.34 -4.05
CA PHE A 256 -2.67 -2.54 -3.27
C PHE A 256 -3.92 -2.32 -2.41
N GLY A 257 -4.92 -3.19 -2.54
CA GLY A 257 -6.15 -3.09 -1.72
C GLY A 257 -6.89 -1.76 -1.88
N GLY A 258 -6.82 -1.12 -3.05
CA GLY A 258 -7.43 0.18 -3.29
C GLY A 258 -8.94 0.10 -3.51
N PRO A 259 -9.73 1.01 -2.90
CA PRO A 259 -11.17 1.15 -3.19
C PRO A 259 -11.41 1.84 -4.54
N ARG A 260 -12.67 1.87 -4.99
CA ARG A 260 -13.10 2.63 -6.19
C ARG A 260 -13.03 4.13 -5.92
N VAL A 261 -12.47 4.88 -6.88
CA VAL A 261 -12.11 6.30 -6.70
C VAL A 261 -13.17 7.25 -7.25
N GLY A 262 -13.82 6.89 -8.35
CA GLY A 262 -14.76 7.76 -9.05
C GLY A 262 -15.66 7.00 -10.00
N ASN A 263 -16.39 7.75 -10.82
CA ASN A 263 -17.31 7.19 -11.81
C ASN A 263 -16.61 6.71 -13.08
N LEU A 264 -17.39 6.11 -14.00
CA LEU A 264 -16.88 5.65 -15.28
C LEU A 264 -16.20 6.77 -16.08
N ALA A 265 -16.80 7.97 -16.12
CA ALA A 265 -16.22 9.12 -16.82
C ALA A 265 -14.84 9.52 -16.24
N PHE A 266 -14.66 9.42 -14.92
CA PHE A 266 -13.35 9.60 -14.31
C PHE A 266 -12.36 8.49 -14.70
N ALA A 267 -12.78 7.23 -14.72
CA ALA A 267 -11.90 6.14 -15.15
C ALA A 267 -11.45 6.30 -16.61
N GLU A 268 -12.38 6.66 -17.50
CA GLU A 268 -12.10 6.95 -18.90
C GLU A 268 -11.18 8.17 -19.07
N GLN A 269 -11.34 9.21 -18.23
CA GLN A 269 -10.44 10.37 -18.21
C GLN A 269 -9.01 9.96 -17.87
N VAL A 270 -8.81 9.18 -16.80
CA VAL A 270 -7.47 8.76 -16.35
C VAL A 270 -6.78 7.94 -17.46
N GLU A 271 -7.48 6.97 -18.04
CA GLU A 271 -6.94 6.15 -19.13
C GLU A 271 -6.70 6.97 -20.40
N GLY A 272 -7.61 7.89 -20.72
CA GLY A 272 -7.52 8.79 -21.87
C GLY A 272 -6.34 9.77 -21.79
N ARG A 273 -5.91 10.15 -20.58
CA ARG A 273 -4.68 10.93 -20.34
C ARG A 273 -3.40 10.09 -20.40
N GLY A 274 -3.51 8.80 -20.72
CA GLY A 274 -2.36 7.90 -20.88
C GLY A 274 -1.78 7.38 -19.56
N VAL A 275 -2.44 7.61 -18.43
CA VAL A 275 -2.04 7.05 -17.12
C VAL A 275 -2.30 5.55 -17.13
N LYS A 276 -1.32 4.77 -16.66
CA LYS A 276 -1.44 3.31 -16.54
C LYS A 276 -1.67 2.92 -15.10
N VAL A 277 -2.76 2.20 -14.80
CA VAL A 277 -3.08 1.77 -13.43
C VAL A 277 -3.11 0.25 -13.35
N LEU A 278 -2.30 -0.33 -12.46
CA LEU A 278 -2.31 -1.75 -12.11
C LEU A 278 -2.70 -1.90 -10.64
N ARG A 279 -3.88 -2.48 -10.43
CA ARG A 279 -4.46 -2.76 -9.12
C ARG A 279 -4.16 -4.19 -8.70
N VAL A 280 -3.47 -4.37 -7.59
CA VAL A 280 -3.37 -5.66 -6.93
C VAL A 280 -4.56 -5.80 -5.98
N VAL A 281 -5.41 -6.79 -6.25
CA VAL A 281 -6.67 -7.03 -5.54
C VAL A 281 -6.65 -8.41 -4.93
N ASN A 282 -6.94 -8.50 -3.63
CA ASN A 282 -7.11 -9.76 -2.94
C ASN A 282 -8.59 -10.17 -2.99
N ALA A 283 -8.87 -11.38 -3.47
CA ALA A 283 -10.23 -11.91 -3.61
C ALA A 283 -11.06 -11.84 -2.31
N HIS A 284 -10.39 -11.88 -1.15
CA HIS A 284 -10.99 -11.85 0.18
C HIS A 284 -10.91 -10.48 0.88
N ASP A 285 -10.40 -9.46 0.21
CA ASP A 285 -10.37 -8.09 0.73
C ASP A 285 -11.63 -7.32 0.31
N VAL A 286 -12.46 -6.98 1.29
CA VAL A 286 -13.72 -6.25 1.08
C VAL A 286 -13.51 -4.80 0.66
N VAL A 287 -12.38 -4.18 1.01
CA VAL A 287 -12.10 -2.77 0.72
C VAL A 287 -12.00 -2.52 -0.78
N THR A 288 -11.52 -3.49 -1.55
CA THR A 288 -11.44 -3.40 -3.02
C THR A 288 -12.80 -3.33 -3.71
N ARG A 289 -13.87 -3.62 -2.97
CA ARG A 289 -15.26 -3.62 -3.47
C ARG A 289 -16.06 -2.41 -3.00
N VAL A 290 -15.47 -1.52 -2.19
CA VAL A 290 -16.14 -0.31 -1.71
C VAL A 290 -15.85 0.90 -2.60
N PRO A 291 -16.80 1.86 -2.72
CA PRO A 291 -18.16 1.85 -2.18
C PRO A 291 -18.99 0.69 -2.77
N LEU A 292 -19.72 -0.04 -1.89
CA LEU A 292 -20.50 -1.22 -2.29
C LEU A 292 -21.55 -0.80 -3.31
N GLY A 293 -21.41 -1.28 -4.55
CA GLY A 293 -22.58 -1.59 -5.36
C GLY A 293 -23.08 -2.96 -4.92
N ALA A 294 -24.34 -3.05 -4.48
CA ALA A 294 -24.98 -4.34 -4.21
C ALA A 294 -25.16 -5.13 -5.52
N GLY A 295 -24.10 -5.80 -5.98
CA GLY A 295 -24.15 -6.80 -7.05
C GLY A 295 -24.34 -8.21 -6.48
N PRO A 296 -25.04 -9.12 -7.19
CA PRO A 296 -25.29 -10.46 -6.68
C PRO A 296 -23.98 -11.25 -6.53
N ALA A 297 -23.99 -12.19 -5.57
CA ALA A 297 -22.87 -13.09 -5.29
C ALA A 297 -22.36 -13.79 -6.57
N PRO A 298 -21.04 -14.09 -6.67
CA PRO A 298 -20.51 -14.80 -7.82
C PRO A 298 -21.18 -16.16 -7.95
N ALA A 299 -21.79 -16.41 -9.11
CA ALA A 299 -22.23 -17.74 -9.51
C ALA A 299 -21.01 -18.69 -9.59
N PRO A 300 -21.19 -20.00 -9.34
CA PRO A 300 -20.10 -20.98 -9.38
C PRO A 300 -19.44 -21.02 -10.78
N PRO A 301 -18.14 -21.40 -10.87
CA PRO A 301 -17.37 -21.28 -12.10
C PRO A 301 -17.87 -22.30 -13.14
N GLU A 302 -18.60 -21.80 -14.13
CA GLU A 302 -18.92 -22.57 -15.32
C GLU A 302 -17.69 -22.57 -16.25
N ARG A 303 -17.27 -23.76 -16.66
CA ARG A 303 -16.13 -23.97 -17.55
C ARG A 303 -16.45 -23.38 -18.91
N GLN A 304 -15.70 -22.37 -19.34
CA GLN A 304 -15.57 -22.09 -20.77
C GLN A 304 -14.22 -21.46 -21.12
N THR A 305 -13.42 -22.29 -21.76
CA THR A 305 -12.38 -21.93 -22.72
C THR A 305 -12.99 -21.02 -23.79
N ASP A 306 -12.46 -19.80 -23.92
CA ASP A 306 -12.16 -19.16 -25.21
C ASP A 306 -11.69 -17.71 -24.98
N PHE A 307 -10.41 -17.49 -25.28
CA PHE A 307 -9.72 -16.20 -25.16
C PHE A 307 -10.15 -15.30 -26.33
N LYS A 308 -11.27 -14.58 -26.17
CA LYS A 308 -11.75 -13.59 -27.14
C LYS A 308 -11.91 -12.22 -26.47
N TRP A 309 -11.04 -11.31 -26.88
CA TRP A 309 -10.96 -9.89 -26.51
C TRP A 309 -12.31 -9.18 -26.67
N TRP A 310 -12.81 -8.57 -25.59
CA TRP A 310 -13.88 -7.56 -25.61
C TRP A 310 -13.52 -6.42 -24.65
N PRO A 311 -13.64 -5.13 -25.05
CA PRO A 311 -13.43 -4.01 -24.14
C PRO A 311 -14.40 -4.11 -22.96
N ALA A 312 -13.86 -3.98 -21.74
CA ALA A 312 -14.53 -3.86 -20.46
C ALA A 312 -16.07 -3.95 -20.54
N LYS A 313 -16.62 -5.16 -20.59
CA LYS A 313 -18.06 -5.34 -20.37
C LYS A 313 -18.30 -5.16 -18.88
N VAL A 314 -18.55 -3.90 -18.52
CA VAL A 314 -19.71 -3.45 -17.74
C VAL A 314 -20.09 -4.42 -16.62
N LEU A 315 -19.46 -4.27 -15.46
CA LEU A 315 -20.23 -4.37 -14.23
C LEU A 315 -20.84 -2.97 -14.04
N GLU A 316 -22.02 -2.75 -14.61
CA GLU A 316 -22.89 -1.64 -14.20
C GLU A 316 -23.23 -1.90 -12.72
N GLY A 317 -22.38 -1.38 -11.84
CA GLY A 317 -22.70 -1.22 -10.44
C GLY A 317 -23.72 -0.10 -10.34
N ILE A 318 -24.85 -0.37 -9.69
CA ILE A 318 -26.05 0.49 -9.60
C ILE A 318 -25.78 1.82 -8.85
N ASP A 319 -24.52 2.17 -8.54
CA ASP A 319 -24.14 3.38 -7.77
C ASP A 319 -23.09 4.27 -8.46
N GLY A 320 -22.86 4.09 -9.77
CA GLY A 320 -22.09 5.04 -10.58
C GLY A 320 -20.57 5.01 -10.43
N TYR A 321 -20.00 4.21 -9.51
CA TYR A 321 -18.54 4.02 -9.36
C TYR A 321 -17.96 3.00 -10.35
N ALA A 322 -16.73 3.24 -10.81
CA ALA A 322 -15.99 2.35 -11.69
C ALA A 322 -14.54 2.11 -11.18
N ASP A 323 -14.01 0.95 -11.51
CA ASP A 323 -12.61 0.61 -11.31
C ASP A 323 -11.75 1.22 -12.44
N VAL A 324 -10.52 1.65 -12.13
CA VAL A 324 -9.60 2.30 -13.08
C VAL A 324 -8.45 1.36 -13.40
N GLY A 325 -8.19 1.08 -14.67
CA GLY A 325 -7.05 0.29 -15.14
C GLY A 325 -7.20 -1.23 -15.06
N ARG A 326 -6.07 -1.92 -14.94
CA ARG A 326 -5.96 -3.38 -14.99
C ARG A 326 -5.85 -3.98 -13.59
N GLU A 327 -6.30 -5.23 -13.45
CA GLU A 327 -6.32 -5.93 -12.17
C GLU A 327 -5.41 -7.18 -12.17
N LEU A 328 -4.55 -7.28 -11.17
CA LEU A 328 -3.89 -8.52 -10.77
C LEU A 328 -4.63 -9.08 -9.56
N LYS A 329 -5.40 -10.15 -9.78
CA LYS A 329 -6.11 -10.87 -8.72
C LYS A 329 -5.16 -11.82 -8.01
N VAL A 330 -5.08 -11.70 -6.70
CA VAL A 330 -4.42 -12.65 -5.81
C VAL A 330 -5.43 -13.23 -4.81
N ASP A 331 -5.13 -14.39 -4.25
CA ASP A 331 -6.02 -15.07 -3.32
C ASP A 331 -5.26 -15.48 -2.04
N SER A 332 -5.69 -14.93 -0.89
CA SER A 332 -5.22 -15.33 0.44
C SER A 332 -5.16 -16.86 0.63
N ARG A 333 -6.15 -17.59 0.12
CA ARG A 333 -6.30 -19.04 0.27
C ARG A 333 -5.31 -19.84 -0.59
N ALA A 334 -4.71 -19.22 -1.61
CA ALA A 334 -3.69 -19.87 -2.42
C ALA A 334 -2.37 -20.06 -1.66
N SER A 335 -2.12 -19.24 -0.63
CA SER A 335 -0.91 -19.34 0.19
C SER A 335 -1.06 -20.46 1.24
N PRO A 336 -0.14 -21.45 1.29
CA PRO A 336 -0.12 -22.45 2.36
C PRO A 336 0.32 -21.86 3.72
N TYR A 337 0.76 -20.59 3.74
CA TYR A 337 1.26 -19.91 4.93
C TYR A 337 0.24 -18.96 5.55
N LEU A 338 -0.80 -18.59 4.80
CA LEU A 338 -1.89 -17.75 5.31
C LEU A 338 -3.02 -18.64 5.78
N ARG A 339 -3.73 -18.18 6.81
CA ARG A 339 -4.91 -18.88 7.30
C ARG A 339 -6.05 -18.76 6.29
N PRO A 340 -6.71 -19.87 5.90
CA PRO A 340 -7.87 -19.82 4.99
C PRO A 340 -9.07 -19.04 5.56
N ASP A 341 -9.13 -18.92 6.90
CA ASP A 341 -10.12 -18.20 7.69
C ASP A 341 -9.60 -16.87 8.23
N ALA A 342 -8.54 -16.31 7.62
CA ALA A 342 -8.03 -15.00 7.98
C ALA A 342 -9.14 -13.94 7.94
N ASP A 343 -9.17 -13.07 8.93
CA ASP A 343 -10.18 -12.01 9.00
C ASP A 343 -10.02 -11.01 7.83
N PRO A 344 -11.07 -10.21 7.51
CA PRO A 344 -10.99 -9.23 6.44
C PRO A 344 -9.84 -8.21 6.61
N ALA A 345 -9.46 -7.87 7.84
CA ALA A 345 -8.36 -6.96 8.12
C ALA A 345 -7.00 -7.58 7.76
N CYS A 346 -6.81 -8.88 7.99
CA CYS A 346 -5.65 -9.65 7.55
C CYS A 346 -5.59 -9.76 6.03
N CYS A 347 -6.74 -9.92 5.36
CA CYS A 347 -6.79 -9.94 3.89
C CYS A 347 -6.48 -8.57 3.28
N HIS A 348 -6.72 -7.49 4.03
CA HIS A 348 -6.42 -6.12 3.66
C HIS A 348 -5.01 -5.66 4.11
N ASP A 349 -4.22 -6.52 4.76
CA ASP A 349 -2.88 -6.14 5.23
C ASP A 349 -1.88 -6.06 4.05
N LEU A 350 -1.08 -4.99 4.00
CA LEU A 350 -0.13 -4.78 2.91
C LEU A 350 0.93 -5.89 2.83
N GLU A 351 1.43 -6.40 3.96
CA GLU A 351 2.38 -7.51 3.94
C GLU A 351 1.73 -8.81 3.43
N ALA A 352 0.44 -9.02 3.70
CA ALA A 352 -0.32 -10.13 3.10
C ALA A 352 -0.41 -9.98 1.57
N TYR A 353 -0.73 -8.78 1.06
CA TYR A 353 -0.72 -8.50 -0.38
C TYR A 353 0.63 -8.82 -1.02
N LEU A 354 1.72 -8.37 -0.41
CA LEU A 354 3.05 -8.54 -0.97
C LEU A 354 3.57 -9.97 -0.86
N HIS A 355 3.16 -10.70 0.17
CA HIS A 355 3.39 -12.14 0.29
C HIS A 355 2.68 -12.89 -0.84
N LEU A 356 1.43 -12.54 -1.10
CA LEU A 356 0.65 -13.13 -2.17
C LEU A 356 1.23 -12.83 -3.55
N VAL A 357 1.64 -11.59 -3.83
CA VAL A 357 2.30 -11.23 -5.09
C VAL A 357 3.61 -11.99 -5.27
N ASP A 358 4.47 -12.06 -4.25
CA ASP A 358 5.74 -12.79 -4.35
C ASP A 358 5.52 -14.28 -4.60
N GLY A 359 4.41 -14.83 -4.11
CA GLY A 359 4.01 -16.23 -4.28
C GLY A 359 3.18 -16.58 -5.52
N PHE A 360 2.48 -15.62 -6.11
CA PHE A 360 1.49 -15.87 -7.17
C PHE A 360 2.17 -16.22 -8.49
N MET A 361 2.07 -17.46 -8.97
CA MET A 361 2.68 -17.88 -10.23
C MET A 361 1.74 -17.66 -11.44
N GLY A 362 0.44 -17.86 -11.24
CA GLY A 362 -0.63 -17.80 -12.22
C GLY A 362 -1.87 -18.49 -11.66
N THR A 363 -3.06 -18.27 -12.25
CA THR A 363 -4.34 -18.70 -11.66
C THR A 363 -4.44 -20.19 -11.39
N ASN A 364 -3.83 -21.02 -12.24
CA ASN A 364 -3.83 -22.49 -12.12
C ASN A 364 -2.45 -23.05 -11.73
N SER A 365 -1.59 -22.22 -11.14
CA SER A 365 -0.25 -22.63 -10.73
C SER A 365 -0.15 -22.74 -9.21
N PRO A 366 0.63 -23.70 -8.68
CA PRO A 366 0.85 -23.77 -7.25
C PRO A 366 1.56 -22.52 -6.74
N PHE A 367 1.31 -22.18 -5.47
CA PHE A 367 2.01 -21.09 -4.80
C PHE A 367 3.52 -21.32 -4.86
N ARG A 368 4.26 -20.28 -5.23
CA ARG A 368 5.70 -20.36 -5.42
C ARG A 368 6.39 -20.81 -4.13
N SER A 369 7.02 -21.99 -4.18
CA SER A 369 7.63 -22.63 -3.02
C SER A 369 8.81 -21.85 -2.43
N ASN A 370 9.45 -21.00 -3.22
CA ASN A 370 10.56 -20.14 -2.81
C ASN A 370 10.17 -18.67 -2.70
N ALA A 371 8.89 -18.33 -2.50
CA ALA A 371 8.47 -16.99 -2.09
C ALA A 371 9.34 -16.58 -0.89
N LYS A 372 10.09 -15.49 -1.05
CA LYS A 372 11.18 -15.04 -0.17
C LYS A 372 10.73 -13.95 0.78
N ARG A 373 9.50 -13.44 0.65
CA ARG A 373 8.98 -12.43 1.58
C ARG A 373 8.80 -13.08 2.97
N SER A 374 9.39 -12.44 3.98
CA SER A 374 9.56 -13.01 5.31
C SER A 374 8.22 -13.24 6.00
N LEU A 375 7.93 -14.49 6.37
CA LEU A 375 6.78 -14.81 7.21
C LEU A 375 6.93 -14.18 8.60
N ALA A 376 8.16 -13.91 9.05
CA ALA A 376 8.39 -13.16 10.29
C ALA A 376 7.95 -11.70 10.16
N ARG A 377 8.11 -11.03 9.00
CA ARG A 377 7.55 -9.69 8.79
C ARG A 377 6.03 -9.72 8.80
N LEU A 378 5.43 -10.75 8.20
CA LEU A 378 4.00 -10.99 8.28
C LEU A 378 3.58 -11.13 9.76
N LEU A 379 4.16 -12.06 10.50
CA LEU A 379 3.83 -12.31 11.92
C LEU A 379 4.12 -11.12 12.86
N CYS A 380 5.21 -10.37 12.65
CA CYS A 380 5.59 -9.22 13.47
C CYS A 380 4.78 -7.96 13.14
N GLN A 381 4.46 -7.71 11.86
CA GLN A 381 3.69 -6.54 11.44
C GLN A 381 2.17 -6.75 11.57
N GLN A 382 1.70 -8.01 11.56
CA GLN A 382 0.33 -8.34 11.99
C GLN A 382 0.12 -8.09 13.50
N GLY A 383 1.20 -7.89 14.28
CA GLY A 383 1.17 -7.75 15.74
C GLY A 383 0.39 -6.54 16.28
N SER A 384 0.30 -5.43 15.54
CA SER A 384 -0.49 -4.25 15.98
C SER A 384 -1.99 -4.43 15.78
N ASN A 385 -2.41 -5.11 14.71
CA ASN A 385 -3.82 -5.46 14.46
C ASN A 385 -4.28 -6.62 15.35
N VAL A 386 -3.36 -7.52 15.73
CA VAL A 386 -3.58 -8.58 16.73
C VAL A 386 -3.77 -8.01 18.13
N LYS A 387 -3.05 -6.96 18.55
CA LYS A 387 -3.13 -6.46 19.95
C LYS A 387 -4.50 -5.91 20.37
N LYS A 388 -5.28 -5.32 19.46
CA LYS A 388 -6.63 -4.82 19.79
C LYS A 388 -7.71 -5.91 19.78
N LEU A 389 -7.51 -7.00 19.04
CA LEU A 389 -8.51 -8.08 18.92
C LEU A 389 -8.21 -9.31 19.80
N TYR A 390 -6.95 -9.58 20.17
CA TYR A 390 -6.59 -10.79 20.94
C TYR A 390 -6.70 -10.64 22.47
N MET A 391 -6.89 -9.43 23.02
CA MET A 391 -7.05 -9.28 24.48
C MET A 391 -8.38 -9.83 25.03
N SER A 392 -9.41 -10.02 24.18
CA SER A 392 -10.66 -10.67 24.61
C SER A 392 -10.51 -12.20 24.65
N LYS A 393 -9.97 -12.80 23.60
CA LYS A 393 -9.91 -14.26 23.44
C LYS A 393 -8.77 -14.94 24.22
N ALA A 394 -7.67 -14.23 24.47
CA ALA A 394 -6.60 -14.72 25.34
C ALA A 394 -6.99 -14.74 26.83
N ARG A 395 -7.97 -13.92 27.25
CA ARG A 395 -8.57 -13.97 28.59
C ARG A 395 -9.48 -15.18 28.75
N GLU A 396 -10.29 -15.49 27.74
CA GLU A 396 -11.15 -16.69 27.74
C GLU A 396 -10.34 -17.99 27.75
N LEU A 397 -9.25 -18.06 26.97
CA LEU A 397 -8.36 -19.23 26.96
C LEU A 397 -7.52 -19.38 28.25
N ARG A 398 -7.22 -18.28 28.95
CA ARG A 398 -6.60 -18.34 30.30
C ARG A 398 -7.57 -18.76 31.40
N ALA A 399 -8.86 -18.51 31.24
CA ALA A 399 -9.90 -18.96 32.17
C ALA A 399 -10.27 -20.45 31.98
N ALA A 400 -9.90 -21.05 30.84
CA ALA A 400 -10.23 -22.43 30.47
C ALA A 400 -9.07 -23.44 30.64
N ALA A 401 -7.88 -22.99 31.07
CA ALA A 401 -6.75 -23.88 31.34
C ALA A 401 -6.80 -24.41 32.79
N PRO A 402 -6.65 -25.73 33.02
CA PRO A 402 -6.63 -26.29 34.38
C PRO A 402 -5.35 -25.89 35.13
N ASP A 403 -5.50 -25.66 36.43
CA ASP A 403 -4.46 -25.19 37.34
C ASP A 403 -3.31 -26.22 37.46
N PRO A 404 -2.05 -25.84 37.16
CA PRO A 404 -0.90 -26.75 37.26
C PRO A 404 -0.53 -27.13 38.70
N SER A 405 -1.24 -26.64 39.72
CA SER A 405 -0.98 -26.95 41.14
C SER A 405 -1.40 -28.36 41.59
N ALA A 406 -2.08 -29.15 40.74
CA ALA A 406 -2.67 -30.43 41.15
C ALA A 406 -1.83 -31.70 40.85
N THR A 407 -0.57 -31.60 40.41
CA THR A 407 0.26 -32.79 40.12
C THR A 407 1.71 -32.66 40.61
N ALA A 408 1.92 -32.73 41.92
CA ALA A 408 3.22 -33.10 42.49
C ALA A 408 3.04 -33.63 43.93
N GLY A 409 2.66 -34.90 44.03
CA GLY A 409 2.85 -35.69 45.24
C GLY A 409 4.14 -36.49 45.13
N ASP A 410 4.98 -36.34 46.15
CA ASP A 410 5.96 -37.32 46.66
C ASP A 410 7.28 -37.56 45.90
N ALA A 411 8.40 -37.08 46.49
CA ALA A 411 9.63 -37.86 46.78
C ALA A 411 10.81 -36.97 47.29
N GLY A 412 11.28 -37.22 48.52
CA GLY A 412 12.71 -37.47 48.84
C GLY A 412 13.71 -36.32 49.17
N GLN A 413 13.90 -36.09 50.48
CA GLN A 413 15.13 -35.76 51.26
C GLN A 413 16.45 -35.26 50.60
N HIS A 414 16.89 -34.04 51.03
CA HIS A 414 18.24 -33.50 51.45
C HIS A 414 19.60 -34.00 50.84
N PRO A 415 20.75 -33.26 50.93
CA PRO A 415 21.13 -32.12 51.81
C PRO A 415 21.89 -30.93 51.14
N GLU A 416 22.50 -30.09 51.98
CA GLU A 416 22.83 -28.65 51.90
C GLU A 416 24.31 -28.25 51.59
N LEU A 417 24.52 -26.93 51.34
CA LEU A 417 25.72 -26.05 51.47
C LEU A 417 26.73 -25.87 50.30
N PRO A 418 27.51 -24.75 50.21
CA PRO A 418 27.34 -23.39 50.77
C PRO A 418 27.60 -22.20 49.78
N ARG A 419 27.22 -20.99 50.21
CA ARG A 419 27.45 -19.68 49.56
C ARG A 419 28.92 -19.25 49.54
N GLN A 420 29.36 -18.57 48.47
CA GLN A 420 30.56 -17.71 48.45
C GLN A 420 30.26 -16.32 47.87
N THR A 421 30.73 -15.33 48.63
CA THR A 421 30.66 -13.88 48.40
C THR A 421 31.84 -13.45 47.51
N LEU A 422 31.61 -12.68 46.44
CA LEU A 422 32.68 -12.12 45.60
C LEU A 422 32.72 -10.59 45.74
N VAL A 423 33.85 -10.11 46.24
CA VAL A 423 34.26 -8.72 46.44
C VAL A 423 34.87 -8.17 45.14
N ALA A 424 34.53 -6.93 44.80
CA ALA A 424 35.01 -6.19 43.63
C ALA A 424 36.45 -5.66 43.79
N THR A 425 37.21 -5.62 42.69
CA THR A 425 38.37 -4.73 42.51
C THR A 425 38.41 -4.15 41.09
N PRO A 426 38.85 -2.89 40.89
CA PRO A 426 38.76 -2.17 39.62
C PRO A 426 40.06 -2.24 38.80
N VAL A 427 39.95 -2.26 37.46
CA VAL A 427 41.10 -2.24 36.53
C VAL A 427 41.22 -0.88 35.81
N LYS A 428 42.45 -0.38 35.80
CA LYS A 428 42.94 0.91 35.29
C LYS A 428 42.96 1.04 33.76
N GLU A 429 42.76 2.26 33.28
CA GLU A 429 43.00 2.75 31.91
C GLU A 429 44.50 2.82 31.54
N PRO A 430 44.87 2.69 30.26
CA PRO A 430 46.20 3.00 29.76
C PRO A 430 46.29 4.39 29.09
N ARG A 431 47.43 5.06 29.31
CA ARG A 431 47.83 6.33 28.70
C ARG A 431 48.37 6.12 27.28
N TYR A 432 48.06 7.07 26.41
CA TYR A 432 48.66 7.23 25.08
C TYR A 432 50.10 7.75 25.18
N GLY A 433 50.96 7.20 24.33
CA GLY A 433 52.26 7.74 23.94
C GLY A 433 52.34 7.76 22.42
#